data_AF-A0A0Z8IFC4-F1
#
_entry.id   AF-A0A0Z8IFC4-F1
#
_cell.length_a   1.000
_cell.length_b   1.000
_cell.length_c   1.000
_cell.angle_alpha   90.00
_cell.angle_beta   90.00
_cell.angle_gamma   90.00
#
_symmetry.space_group_name_H-M   'P 1'
#
loop_
_entity.id
_entity.type
_entity.pdbx_description
1 polymer ?
#
loop_
_entity_poly.entity_id
_entity_poly.type
_entity_poly.pdbx_seq_one_letter_code
_entity_poly.pdbx_strand_id
1 'polypeptide(L)'
;MVKHIIVVSDNSRDNITIYTEEPAFVGIAERSDMNALKNLEEASQAGIYILMGEEKRYIGQATNLYRRLSHHLKMDWWNNFFFFGREDGHLDKSQLDYLETLLIREFRQTSFKVTNHTDGNSSWIDKTSKIHADKVWNIAQNILQDVANIDLFENPETISIEDEIAGDYFITLPDGQRVYGKNPSNNYLEFFRYLLKHRDFSKRVRERVVSGKTNSKFLLGTEPRFDRKSKKLSTELEKDIHLLTTLSTADKKRVLSRFAEQIDLPITINWN
;
A
#
# COMPACT_ATOMS: atom_id res chain seq x y z
N MET A 1 -14.43 13.77 -6.61
CA MET A 1 -14.26 14.24 -5.22
C MET A 1 -12.77 14.36 -4.97
N VAL A 2 -12.29 15.51 -4.49
CA VAL A 2 -10.85 15.76 -4.30
C VAL A 2 -10.41 15.05 -3.02
N LYS A 3 -9.55 14.04 -3.13
CA LYS A 3 -8.95 13.36 -1.98
C LYS A 3 -7.79 14.20 -1.45
N HIS A 4 -7.96 14.80 -0.28
CA HIS A 4 -6.88 15.54 0.38
C HIS A 4 -6.12 14.59 1.30
N ILE A 5 -5.08 13.96 0.77
CA ILE A 5 -4.17 13.15 1.56
C ILE A 5 -3.08 14.05 2.10
N ILE A 6 -3.13 14.36 3.39
CA ILE A 6 -2.04 15.08 4.07
C ILE A 6 -1.01 14.05 4.51
N VAL A 7 0.25 14.28 4.12
CA VAL A 7 1.39 13.52 4.63
C VAL A 7 2.11 14.39 5.65
N VAL A 8 2.09 13.96 6.92
CA VAL A 8 2.90 14.54 7.99
C VAL A 8 4.03 13.56 8.27
N SER A 9 5.25 13.94 7.86
CA SER A 9 6.50 13.33 8.29
C SER A 9 7.11 14.28 9.31
N ASP A 10 7.06 13.97 10.59
CA ASP A 10 7.66 14.84 11.61
C ASP A 10 9.10 14.40 11.89
N ASN A 11 10.05 15.26 11.56
CA ASN A 11 11.50 15.15 11.76
C ASN A 11 12.30 14.26 10.78
N SER A 12 13.45 14.79 10.36
CA SER A 12 14.36 14.24 9.35
C SER A 12 15.10 12.96 9.77
N ARG A 13 14.60 12.18 10.73
CA ARG A 13 15.30 11.04 11.35
C ARG A 13 14.45 9.81 11.63
N ASP A 14 13.12 9.87 11.50
CA ASP A 14 12.26 8.70 11.68
C ASP A 14 11.56 8.30 10.36
N ASN A 15 11.16 7.04 10.27
CA ASN A 15 10.47 6.44 9.12
C ASN A 15 8.95 6.36 9.37
N ILE A 16 8.36 7.42 9.95
CA ILE A 16 6.91 7.48 10.21
C ILE A 16 6.21 8.27 9.11
N THR A 17 5.16 7.66 8.53
CA THR A 17 4.29 8.34 7.56
C THR A 17 2.85 8.30 8.04
N ILE A 18 2.27 9.47 8.28
CA ILE A 18 0.83 9.62 8.54
C ILE A 18 0.12 10.08 7.29
N TYR A 19 -1.01 9.44 6.97
CA TYR A 19 -1.94 9.79 5.92
C TYR A 19 -3.28 10.14 6.54
N THR A 20 -3.90 11.22 6.10
CA THR A 20 -5.25 11.61 6.56
C THR A 20 -6.18 11.72 5.37
N GLU A 21 -7.33 11.06 5.42
CA GLU A 21 -8.47 11.24 4.50
C GLU A 21 -9.76 11.13 5.32
N GLU A 22 -10.49 12.24 5.48
CA GLU A 22 -11.64 12.30 6.38
C GLU A 22 -12.66 11.17 6.14
N PRO A 23 -13.14 10.49 7.19
CA PRO A 23 -12.87 10.77 8.62
C PRO A 23 -11.70 9.96 9.22
N ALA A 24 -10.83 9.35 8.41
CA ALA A 24 -9.82 8.41 8.87
C ALA A 24 -8.38 8.94 8.76
N PHE A 25 -7.51 8.42 9.62
CA PHE A 25 -6.07 8.53 9.48
C PHE A 25 -5.43 7.14 9.40
N VAL A 26 -4.25 7.05 8.80
CA VAL A 26 -3.42 5.85 8.72
C VAL A 26 -1.98 6.23 9.01
N GLY A 27 -1.37 5.57 9.99
CA GLY A 27 0.06 5.64 10.24
C GLY A 27 0.78 4.37 9.81
N ILE A 28 1.93 4.54 9.16
CA ILE A 28 2.88 3.48 8.85
C ILE A 28 4.20 3.84 9.55
N ALA A 29 4.77 2.89 10.27
CA ALA A 29 6.00 3.11 11.01
C ALA A 29 6.82 1.83 11.16
N GLU A 30 8.12 2.02 11.41
CA GLU A 30 9.03 0.95 11.77
C GLU A 30 9.14 0.84 13.29
N ARG A 31 9.48 -0.36 13.77
CA ARG A 31 9.71 -0.63 15.19
C ARG A 31 10.75 0.31 15.80
N SER A 32 11.79 0.66 15.06
CA SER A 32 12.85 1.60 15.49
C SER A 32 12.30 2.95 15.93
N ASP A 33 11.18 3.37 15.34
CA ASP A 33 10.58 4.69 15.56
C ASP A 33 9.51 4.69 16.65
N MET A 34 9.41 3.62 17.46
CA MET A 34 8.38 3.51 18.50
C MET A 34 8.36 4.72 19.43
N ASN A 35 9.54 5.25 19.77
CA ASN A 35 9.67 6.40 20.66
C ASN A 35 9.16 7.72 20.06
N ALA A 36 9.17 7.87 18.73
CA ALA A 36 8.72 9.09 18.05
C ALA A 36 7.19 9.19 18.04
N LEU A 37 6.48 8.04 18.03
CA LEU A 37 5.01 7.99 18.07
C LEU A 37 4.37 8.65 19.29
N LYS A 38 5.09 8.78 20.40
CA LYS A 38 4.57 9.47 21.60
C LYS A 38 4.22 10.95 21.32
N ASN A 39 4.79 11.53 20.28
CA ASN A 39 4.61 12.93 19.90
C ASN A 39 3.49 13.11 18.86
N LEU A 40 2.92 12.02 18.33
CA LEU A 40 1.87 12.04 17.31
C LEU A 40 0.49 12.00 17.96
N GLU A 41 -0.38 12.93 17.58
CA GLU A 41 -1.73 13.01 18.11
C GLU A 41 -2.53 11.74 17.77
N GLU A 42 -2.40 11.26 16.54
CA GLU A 42 -3.04 10.05 16.01
C GLU A 42 -2.69 8.81 16.84
N ALA A 43 -1.45 8.72 17.32
CA ALA A 43 -1.00 7.60 18.14
C ALA A 43 -1.56 7.65 19.57
N SER A 44 -2.07 8.79 20.01
CA SER A 44 -2.75 8.94 21.30
C SER A 44 -4.22 8.55 21.25
N GLN A 45 -4.79 8.44 20.05
CA GLN A 45 -6.22 8.18 19.81
C GLN A 45 -6.57 6.68 19.86
N ALA A 46 -7.88 6.42 19.86
CA ALA A 46 -8.44 5.09 19.71
C ALA A 46 -8.35 4.59 18.27
N GLY A 47 -8.03 3.31 18.09
CA GLY A 47 -7.91 2.73 16.76
C GLY A 47 -7.46 1.28 16.76
N ILE A 48 -7.12 0.81 15.57
CA ILE A 48 -6.61 -0.52 15.29
C ILE A 48 -5.14 -0.42 14.90
N TYR A 49 -4.32 -1.38 15.32
CA TYR A 49 -2.94 -1.56 14.89
C TYR A 49 -2.69 -2.99 14.43
N ILE A 50 -1.72 -3.14 13.54
CA ILE A 50 -1.32 -4.44 13.02
C ILE A 50 0.20 -4.51 12.95
N LEU A 51 0.77 -5.48 13.66
CA LEU A 51 2.20 -5.77 13.68
C LEU A 51 2.54 -6.72 12.53
N MET A 52 3.61 -6.39 11.80
CA MET A 52 4.04 -7.07 10.58
C MET A 52 5.45 -7.65 10.78
N GLY A 53 5.54 -8.97 10.72
CA GLY A 53 6.81 -9.70 10.53
C GLY A 53 6.89 -10.26 9.11
N GLU A 54 7.83 -11.16 8.86
CA GLU A 54 7.94 -11.83 7.55
C GLU A 54 6.66 -12.66 7.28
N GLU A 55 6.39 -13.65 8.12
CA GLU A 55 5.24 -14.55 7.96
C GLU A 55 4.12 -14.33 8.99
N LYS A 56 4.39 -13.52 10.03
CA LYS A 56 3.50 -13.36 11.18
C LYS A 56 2.74 -12.05 11.14
N ARG A 57 1.50 -12.09 11.60
CA ARG A 57 0.64 -10.92 11.79
C ARG A 57 0.06 -10.93 13.20
N TYR A 58 -0.11 -9.75 13.78
CA TYR A 58 -0.85 -9.56 15.02
C TYR A 58 -1.74 -8.33 14.86
N ILE A 59 -3.03 -8.48 15.10
CA ILE A 59 -4.00 -7.41 14.98
C ILE A 59 -4.43 -7.02 16.39
N GLY A 60 -4.60 -5.74 16.68
CA GLY A 60 -5.16 -5.35 17.96
C GLY A 60 -5.86 -4.01 17.92
N GLN A 61 -6.74 -3.80 18.89
CA GLN A 61 -7.33 -2.49 19.16
C GLN A 61 -6.66 -1.80 20.36
N ALA A 62 -6.81 -0.48 20.43
CA ALA A 62 -6.47 0.31 21.60
C ALA A 62 -7.34 1.56 21.70
N THR A 63 -7.54 2.06 22.92
CA THR A 63 -8.01 3.44 23.15
C THR A 63 -6.87 4.46 23.14
N ASN A 64 -5.63 3.97 23.22
CA ASN A 64 -4.40 4.74 23.04
C ASN A 64 -3.37 3.82 22.36
N LEU A 65 -3.14 4.07 21.07
CA LEU A 65 -2.32 3.21 20.21
C LEU A 65 -0.87 3.14 20.67
N TYR A 66 -0.23 4.27 20.97
CA TYR A 66 1.16 4.35 21.43
C TYR A 66 1.41 3.48 22.66
N ARG A 67 0.57 3.63 23.70
CA ARG A 67 0.69 2.85 24.94
C ARG A 67 0.55 1.36 24.66
N ARG A 68 -0.40 0.96 23.81
CA ARG A 68 -0.64 -0.46 23.51
C ARG A 68 0.46 -1.05 22.64
N LEU A 69 0.93 -0.34 21.63
CA LEU A 69 2.06 -0.72 20.78
C LEU A 69 3.35 -0.88 21.59
N SER A 70 3.60 0.03 22.55
CA SER A 70 4.76 -0.03 23.44
C SER A 70 4.81 -1.34 24.25
N HIS A 71 3.66 -1.92 24.62
CA HIS A 71 3.61 -3.21 25.34
C HIS A 71 4.07 -4.40 24.47
N HIS A 72 4.09 -4.26 23.15
CA HIS A 72 4.51 -5.29 22.20
C HIS A 72 5.99 -5.24 21.84
N LEU A 73 6.75 -4.26 22.35
CA LEU A 73 8.22 -4.19 22.20
C LEU A 73 8.94 -5.41 22.78
N LYS A 74 8.29 -6.20 23.62
CA LYS A 74 8.81 -7.48 24.13
C LYS A 74 8.81 -8.62 23.10
N MET A 75 8.01 -8.51 22.04
CA MET A 75 7.98 -9.47 20.94
C MET A 75 8.98 -9.00 19.89
N ASP A 76 9.92 -9.82 19.44
CA ASP A 76 11.02 -9.44 18.55
C ASP A 76 10.76 -9.70 17.05
N TRP A 77 9.74 -10.50 16.73
CA TRP A 77 9.48 -10.98 15.36
C TRP A 77 8.92 -9.93 14.37
N TRP A 78 8.48 -8.77 14.84
CA TRP A 78 7.87 -7.73 14.00
C TRP A 78 8.83 -6.56 13.81
N ASN A 79 8.87 -6.04 12.58
CA ASN A 79 9.75 -4.94 12.18
C ASN A 79 8.97 -3.70 11.76
N ASN A 80 7.80 -3.90 11.17
CA ASN A 80 6.93 -2.84 10.69
C ASN A 80 5.56 -2.96 11.36
N PHE A 81 4.82 -1.86 11.41
CA PHE A 81 3.43 -1.88 11.79
C PHE A 81 2.69 -0.74 11.13
N PHE A 82 1.39 -0.93 11.02
CA PHE A 82 0.49 0.15 10.66
C PHE A 82 -0.60 0.27 11.70
N PHE A 83 -1.19 1.44 11.77
CA PHE A 83 -2.30 1.73 12.65
C PHE A 83 -3.23 2.72 11.98
N PHE A 84 -4.51 2.67 12.33
CA PHE A 84 -5.51 3.57 11.77
C PHE A 84 -6.62 3.82 12.79
N GLY A 85 -7.28 4.94 12.60
CA GLY A 85 -8.39 5.36 13.45
C GLY A 85 -9.20 6.45 12.79
N ARG A 86 -10.07 7.08 13.56
CA ARG A 86 -10.77 8.28 13.13
C ARG A 86 -10.00 9.52 13.54
N GLU A 87 -9.91 10.50 12.65
CA GLU A 87 -9.23 11.77 12.92
C GLU A 87 -9.82 12.51 14.14
N ASP A 88 -11.13 12.39 14.34
CA ASP A 88 -11.83 12.96 15.49
C ASP A 88 -11.73 12.11 16.77
N GLY A 89 -10.97 11.01 16.74
CA GLY A 89 -10.76 10.10 17.87
C GLY A 89 -11.99 9.26 18.26
N HIS A 90 -13.14 9.41 17.59
CA HIS A 90 -14.41 8.80 17.99
C HIS A 90 -14.62 7.39 17.41
N LEU A 91 -13.74 6.44 17.74
CA LEU A 91 -14.01 5.01 17.57
C LEU A 91 -14.46 4.40 18.89
N ASP A 92 -15.74 4.03 18.98
CA ASP A 92 -16.26 3.41 20.18
C ASP A 92 -15.84 1.93 20.31
N LYS A 93 -16.05 1.36 21.49
CA LYS A 93 -15.67 -0.03 21.79
C LYS A 93 -16.33 -1.04 20.84
N SER A 94 -17.60 -0.85 20.47
CA SER A 94 -18.29 -1.78 19.58
C SER A 94 -17.68 -1.75 18.18
N GLN A 95 -17.28 -0.58 17.70
CA GLN A 95 -16.60 -0.40 16.41
C GLN A 95 -15.19 -1.01 16.44
N LEU A 96 -14.44 -0.80 17.52
CA LEU A 96 -13.11 -1.40 17.67
C LEU A 96 -13.16 -2.93 17.74
N ASP A 97 -14.05 -3.48 18.56
CA ASP A 97 -14.28 -4.93 18.68
C ASP A 97 -14.67 -5.53 17.32
N TYR A 98 -15.56 -4.84 16.58
CA TYR A 98 -15.98 -5.25 15.24
C TYR A 98 -14.82 -5.24 14.25
N LEU A 99 -14.05 -4.15 14.16
CA LEU A 99 -12.92 -4.03 13.24
C LEU A 99 -11.80 -5.03 13.55
N GLU A 100 -11.45 -5.20 14.83
CA GLU A 100 -10.46 -6.19 15.27
C GLU A 100 -10.88 -7.60 14.84
N THR A 101 -12.13 -7.99 15.11
CA THR A 101 -12.68 -9.29 14.73
C THR A 101 -12.71 -9.49 13.22
N LEU A 102 -13.14 -8.46 12.47
CA LEU A 102 -13.18 -8.46 11.01
C LEU A 102 -11.78 -8.74 10.45
N LEU A 103 -10.78 -7.99 10.90
CA LEU A 103 -9.41 -8.08 10.40
C LEU A 103 -8.74 -9.38 10.80
N ILE A 104 -8.90 -9.86 12.04
CA ILE A 104 -8.37 -11.17 12.45
C ILE A 104 -8.93 -12.26 11.53
N ARG A 105 -10.22 -12.21 11.21
CA ARG A 105 -10.85 -13.16 10.30
C ARG A 105 -10.29 -13.07 8.89
N GLU A 106 -10.15 -11.87 8.34
CA GLU A 106 -9.59 -11.66 6.99
C GLU A 106 -8.14 -12.16 6.91
N PHE A 107 -7.29 -11.79 7.88
CA PHE A 107 -5.89 -12.25 7.91
C PHE A 107 -5.76 -13.77 8.06
N ARG A 108 -6.68 -14.44 8.77
CA ARG A 108 -6.69 -15.91 8.85
C ARG A 108 -7.04 -16.61 7.55
N GLN A 109 -7.59 -15.91 6.57
CA GLN A 109 -7.84 -16.43 5.23
C GLN A 109 -6.62 -16.29 4.30
N THR A 110 -5.55 -15.63 4.77
CA THR A 110 -4.29 -15.47 4.03
C THR A 110 -3.27 -16.53 4.40
N SER A 111 -2.10 -16.53 3.74
CA SER A 111 -0.97 -17.39 4.09
C SER A 111 -0.25 -16.96 5.38
N PHE A 112 -0.57 -15.79 5.94
CA PHE A 112 0.09 -15.30 7.15
C PHE A 112 -0.33 -16.06 8.41
N LYS A 113 0.64 -16.29 9.29
CA LYS A 113 0.38 -16.80 10.64
C LYS A 113 -0.13 -15.68 11.54
N VAL A 114 -1.43 -15.66 11.79
CA VAL A 114 -2.04 -14.78 12.79
C VAL A 114 -1.69 -15.28 14.20
N THR A 115 -1.04 -14.44 14.99
CA THR A 115 -0.51 -14.78 16.33
C THR A 115 -1.44 -14.40 17.48
N ASN A 116 -2.59 -13.80 17.18
CA ASN A 116 -3.63 -13.50 18.16
C ASN A 116 -4.08 -14.76 18.92
N HIS A 117 -4.17 -14.67 20.24
CA HIS A 117 -4.66 -15.76 21.09
C HIS A 117 -6.19 -15.89 21.08
N THR A 118 -6.90 -14.83 20.69
CA THR A 118 -8.36 -14.76 20.63
C THR A 118 -8.80 -14.26 19.25
N ASP A 119 -10.08 -14.42 18.95
CA ASP A 119 -10.69 -13.99 17.68
C ASP A 119 -11.14 -12.52 17.72
N GLY A 120 -10.65 -11.76 18.69
CA GLY A 120 -11.18 -10.45 19.06
C GLY A 120 -12.23 -10.55 20.18
N ASN A 121 -12.69 -9.40 20.63
CA ASN A 121 -13.83 -9.30 21.55
C ASN A 121 -15.14 -9.21 20.76
N SER A 122 -16.25 -9.62 21.36
CA SER A 122 -17.58 -9.41 20.80
C SER A 122 -18.35 -8.36 21.60
N SER A 123 -18.82 -7.34 20.88
CA SER A 123 -19.76 -6.35 21.39
C SER A 123 -20.94 -6.25 20.42
N TRP A 124 -22.13 -5.93 20.95
CA TRP A 124 -23.24 -5.57 20.07
C TRP A 124 -22.93 -4.26 19.36
N ILE A 125 -23.17 -4.23 18.05
CA ILE A 125 -22.97 -3.06 17.19
C ILE A 125 -24.22 -2.86 16.33
N ASP A 126 -24.73 -1.64 16.27
CA ASP A 126 -25.84 -1.30 15.39
C ASP A 126 -25.38 -1.12 13.94
N LYS A 127 -26.35 -1.07 13.01
CA LYS A 127 -26.07 -1.00 11.58
C LYS A 127 -25.33 0.28 11.18
N THR A 128 -25.64 1.42 11.79
CA THR A 128 -25.02 2.71 11.47
C THR A 128 -23.58 2.74 11.97
N SER A 129 -23.34 2.30 13.21
CA SER A 129 -21.98 2.21 13.77
C SER A 129 -21.09 1.25 12.97
N LYS A 130 -21.66 0.14 12.49
CA LYS A 130 -20.98 -0.79 11.58
C LYS A 130 -20.59 -0.12 10.25
N ILE A 131 -21.52 0.59 9.60
CA ILE A 131 -21.24 1.33 8.34
C ILE A 131 -20.13 2.36 8.54
N HIS A 132 -20.13 3.07 9.67
CA HIS A 132 -19.08 4.05 9.99
C HIS A 132 -17.72 3.37 10.18
N ALA A 133 -17.67 2.22 10.87
CA ALA A 133 -16.45 1.44 11.04
C ALA A 133 -15.94 0.91 9.68
N ASP A 134 -16.82 0.35 8.85
CA ASP A 134 -16.48 -0.11 7.50
C ASP A 134 -15.93 1.04 6.64
N LYS A 135 -16.50 2.25 6.75
CA LYS A 135 -15.99 3.43 6.03
C LYS A 135 -14.56 3.78 6.44
N VAL A 136 -14.25 3.76 7.74
CA VAL A 136 -12.89 4.03 8.25
C VAL A 136 -11.91 2.99 7.70
N TRP A 137 -12.29 1.70 7.76
CA TRP A 137 -11.47 0.62 7.22
C TRP A 137 -11.24 0.74 5.71
N ASN A 138 -12.29 0.99 4.93
CA ASN A 138 -12.19 1.16 3.47
C ASN A 138 -11.25 2.31 3.10
N ILE A 139 -11.29 3.43 3.83
CA ILE A 139 -10.35 4.54 3.61
C ILE A 139 -8.93 4.09 3.94
N ALA A 140 -8.73 3.38 5.06
CA ALA A 140 -7.42 2.88 5.43
C ALA A 140 -6.85 1.92 4.39
N GLN A 141 -7.64 0.96 3.91
CA GLN A 141 -7.25 0.04 2.82
C GLN A 141 -6.89 0.79 1.54
N ASN A 142 -7.72 1.74 1.12
CA ASN A 142 -7.46 2.53 -0.08
C ASN A 142 -6.16 3.32 0.04
N ILE A 143 -5.89 3.93 1.19
CA ILE A 143 -4.62 4.64 1.42
C ILE A 143 -3.44 3.66 1.31
N LEU A 144 -3.52 2.51 1.98
CA LEU A 144 -2.44 1.52 1.97
C LEU A 144 -2.17 1.00 0.56
N GLN A 145 -3.20 0.64 -0.19
CA GLN A 145 -3.07 0.09 -1.53
C GLN A 145 -2.73 1.15 -2.58
N ASP A 146 -3.50 2.23 -2.68
CA ASP A 146 -3.38 3.20 -3.79
C ASP A 146 -2.26 4.22 -3.57
N VAL A 147 -1.92 4.52 -2.32
CA VAL A 147 -1.01 5.61 -1.96
C VAL A 147 0.32 5.08 -1.45
N ALA A 148 0.29 4.14 -0.51
CA ALA A 148 1.49 3.53 0.06
C ALA A 148 2.00 2.32 -0.74
N ASN A 149 1.19 1.78 -1.66
CA ASN A 149 1.49 0.57 -2.43
C ASN A 149 1.84 -0.62 -1.52
N ILE A 150 1.09 -0.74 -0.42
CA ILE A 150 1.15 -1.84 0.54
C ILE A 150 -0.13 -2.64 0.39
N ASP A 151 0.02 -3.89 -0.06
CA ASP A 151 -1.04 -4.88 0.12
C ASP A 151 -0.85 -5.56 1.48
N LEU A 152 -1.85 -5.42 2.33
CA LEU A 152 -1.80 -5.96 3.69
C LEU A 152 -1.93 -7.48 3.74
N PHE A 153 -2.64 -8.06 2.78
CA PHE A 153 -3.05 -9.47 2.81
C PHE A 153 -2.18 -10.36 1.93
N GLU A 154 -1.35 -9.76 1.09
CA GLU A 154 -0.44 -10.51 0.25
C GLU A 154 0.92 -10.71 0.90
N ASN A 155 1.33 -11.97 1.00
CA ASN A 155 2.70 -12.30 1.33
C ASN A 155 3.56 -12.19 0.06
N PRO A 156 4.61 -11.35 0.03
CA PRO A 156 5.51 -11.28 -1.11
C PRO A 156 6.18 -12.61 -1.46
N GLU A 157 6.24 -13.57 -0.53
CA GLU A 157 6.75 -14.93 -0.77
C GLU A 157 5.69 -15.92 -1.25
N THR A 158 4.39 -15.61 -1.14
CA THR A 158 3.29 -16.45 -1.65
C THR A 158 2.92 -16.08 -3.08
N ILE A 159 3.93 -15.88 -3.95
CA ILE A 159 3.71 -15.99 -5.39
C ILE A 159 3.67 -17.50 -5.69
N SER A 160 2.58 -18.14 -5.29
CA SER A 160 2.24 -19.49 -5.73
C SER A 160 1.96 -19.45 -7.23
N ILE A 161 2.59 -20.37 -7.96
CA ILE A 161 2.57 -20.51 -9.42
C ILE A 161 1.16 -20.87 -9.97
N GLU A 162 0.12 -20.82 -9.13
CA GLU A 162 -1.25 -21.21 -9.44
C GLU A 162 -2.22 -20.04 -9.70
N ASP A 163 -1.77 -18.77 -9.68
CA ASP A 163 -2.59 -17.60 -10.03
C ASP A 163 -2.91 -17.48 -11.55
N GLU A 164 -2.89 -18.59 -12.29
CA GLU A 164 -3.58 -18.68 -13.57
C GLU A 164 -5.09 -18.79 -13.31
N ILE A 165 -5.77 -17.64 -13.31
CA ILE A 165 -6.96 -17.31 -14.12
C ILE A 165 -7.73 -16.15 -13.44
N ALA A 166 -7.80 -15.03 -14.17
CA ALA A 166 -8.68 -13.88 -13.97
C ALA A 166 -8.28 -12.82 -12.91
N GLY A 167 -7.20 -12.08 -13.17
CA GLY A 167 -7.15 -10.68 -12.73
C GLY A 167 -7.98 -9.80 -13.68
N ASP A 168 -8.93 -9.02 -13.17
CA ASP A 168 -9.71 -8.05 -13.93
C ASP A 168 -8.84 -6.93 -14.58
N TYR A 169 -7.57 -6.85 -14.17
CA TYR A 169 -6.60 -5.84 -14.62
C TYR A 169 -5.45 -6.48 -15.42
N PHE A 170 -5.46 -6.31 -16.74
CA PHE A 170 -4.41 -6.85 -17.59
C PHE A 170 -4.10 -5.99 -18.81
N ILE A 171 -2.87 -6.12 -19.32
CA ILE A 171 -2.42 -5.53 -20.57
C ILE A 171 -2.18 -6.66 -21.57
N THR A 172 -2.87 -6.59 -22.71
CA THR A 172 -2.70 -7.53 -23.82
C THR A 172 -1.67 -7.01 -24.81
N LEU A 173 -0.72 -7.87 -25.18
CA LEU A 173 0.30 -7.66 -26.20
C LEU A 173 -0.18 -8.11 -27.59
N PRO A 174 0.50 -7.70 -28.69
CA PRO A 174 0.08 -8.05 -30.06
C PRO A 174 0.07 -9.55 -30.37
N ASP A 175 0.91 -10.32 -29.68
CA ASP A 175 1.01 -11.78 -29.78
C ASP A 175 -0.11 -12.51 -29.00
N GLY A 176 -0.98 -11.76 -28.33
CA GLY A 176 -2.06 -12.29 -27.49
C GLY A 176 -1.64 -12.58 -26.05
N GLN A 177 -0.36 -12.44 -25.70
CA GLN A 177 0.11 -12.59 -24.34
C GLN A 177 -0.49 -11.50 -23.45
N ARG A 178 -0.78 -11.84 -22.20
CA ARG A 178 -1.35 -10.90 -21.22
C ARG A 178 -0.41 -10.77 -20.04
N VAL A 179 -0.09 -9.54 -19.70
CA VAL A 179 0.55 -9.21 -18.43
C VAL A 179 -0.55 -8.83 -17.47
N TYR A 180 -0.72 -9.63 -16.43
CA TYR A 180 -1.72 -9.42 -15.39
C TYR A 180 -1.17 -8.55 -14.28
N GLY A 181 -2.07 -7.93 -13.53
CA GLY A 181 -1.74 -7.34 -12.25
C GLY A 181 -2.97 -7.31 -11.37
N LYS A 182 -2.73 -7.10 -10.09
CA LYS A 182 -3.74 -7.19 -9.04
C LYS A 182 -4.65 -5.96 -9.01
N ASN A 183 -4.12 -4.82 -9.45
CA ASN A 183 -4.81 -3.55 -9.63
C ASN A 183 -4.11 -2.74 -10.74
N PRO A 184 -4.63 -1.58 -11.18
CA PRO A 184 -4.00 -0.80 -12.26
C PRO A 184 -2.57 -0.34 -11.98
N SER A 185 -2.23 -0.01 -10.73
CA SER A 185 -0.88 0.42 -10.33
C SER A 185 0.11 -0.73 -10.35
N ASN A 186 -0.31 -1.90 -9.88
CA ASN A 186 0.48 -3.11 -9.91
C ASN A 186 0.65 -3.62 -11.36
N ASN A 187 -0.40 -3.65 -12.17
CA ASN A 187 -0.28 -4.07 -13.56
C ASN A 187 0.62 -3.12 -14.37
N TYR A 188 0.59 -1.82 -14.08
CA TYR A 188 1.53 -0.84 -14.62
C TYR A 188 2.99 -1.23 -14.29
N LEU A 189 3.29 -1.56 -13.03
CA LEU A 189 4.64 -2.00 -12.62
C LEU A 189 5.06 -3.31 -13.27
N GLU A 190 4.19 -4.33 -13.24
CA GLU A 190 4.47 -5.64 -13.81
C GLU A 190 4.71 -5.58 -15.31
N PHE A 191 4.01 -4.69 -16.02
CA PHE A 191 4.27 -4.47 -17.45
C PHE A 191 5.70 -3.97 -17.72
N PHE A 192 6.20 -2.99 -16.96
CA PHE A 192 7.58 -2.54 -17.16
C PHE A 192 8.62 -3.59 -16.74
N ARG A 193 8.36 -4.36 -15.67
CA ARG A 193 9.21 -5.50 -15.28
C ARG A 193 9.26 -6.56 -16.36
N TYR A 194 8.11 -6.87 -16.96
CA TYR A 194 8.00 -7.78 -18.09
C TYR A 194 8.86 -7.30 -19.27
N LEU A 195 8.72 -6.03 -19.67
CA LEU A 195 9.48 -5.50 -20.80
C LEU A 195 11.01 -5.49 -20.56
N LEU A 196 11.46 -5.23 -19.32
CA LEU A 196 12.89 -5.25 -18.98
C LEU A 196 13.51 -6.65 -19.00
N LYS A 197 12.71 -7.68 -18.70
CA LYS A 197 13.11 -9.10 -18.76
C LYS A 197 12.98 -9.69 -20.17
N HIS A 198 12.10 -9.14 -21.01
CA HIS A 198 11.85 -9.66 -22.36
C HIS A 198 13.03 -9.39 -23.30
N ARG A 199 13.46 -10.40 -24.08
CA ARG A 199 14.65 -10.31 -24.95
C ARG A 199 14.53 -9.19 -25.98
N ASP A 200 13.34 -9.04 -26.59
CA ASP A 200 13.15 -8.11 -27.71
C ASP A 200 12.86 -6.67 -27.29
N PHE A 201 12.27 -6.47 -26.10
CA PHE A 201 11.83 -5.15 -25.65
C PHE A 201 12.82 -4.48 -24.71
N SER A 202 13.59 -5.26 -23.95
CA SER A 202 14.47 -4.73 -22.92
C SER A 202 15.47 -3.69 -23.44
N LYS A 203 16.02 -3.90 -24.64
CA LYS A 203 16.89 -2.92 -25.30
C LYS A 203 16.16 -1.59 -25.58
N ARG A 204 14.97 -1.66 -26.18
CA ARG A 204 14.15 -0.48 -26.51
C ARG A 204 13.70 0.27 -25.26
N VAL A 205 13.40 -0.45 -24.18
CA VAL A 205 13.05 0.17 -22.89
C VAL A 205 14.25 0.87 -22.28
N ARG A 206 15.43 0.24 -22.28
CA ARG A 206 16.67 0.83 -21.74
C ARG A 206 17.11 2.07 -22.52
N GLU A 207 16.92 2.10 -23.83
CA GLU A 207 17.16 3.28 -24.68
C GLU A 207 16.27 4.50 -24.33
N ARG A 208 15.20 4.30 -23.55
CA ARG A 208 14.28 5.36 -23.10
C ARG A 208 14.46 5.75 -21.64
N VAL A 209 15.41 5.14 -20.93
CA VAL A 209 15.82 5.57 -19.59
C VAL A 209 16.61 6.87 -19.75
N VAL A 210 16.11 7.97 -19.17
CA VAL A 210 16.84 9.23 -19.19
C VAL A 210 17.86 9.30 -18.06
N SER A 211 19.01 9.92 -18.32
CA SER A 211 19.94 10.29 -17.25
C SER A 211 19.29 11.35 -16.37
N GLY A 212 19.07 11.03 -15.10
CA GLY A 212 18.41 11.88 -14.12
C GLY A 212 17.00 11.39 -13.73
N LYS A 213 16.16 12.33 -13.28
CA LYS A 213 14.85 12.03 -12.66
C LYS A 213 13.77 11.74 -13.70
N THR A 214 12.90 10.76 -13.39
CA THR A 214 11.69 10.48 -14.16
C THR A 214 10.79 11.71 -14.24
N ASN A 215 9.88 11.79 -15.22
CA ASN A 215 8.79 12.76 -15.30
C ASN A 215 7.64 12.24 -16.19
N SER A 216 6.54 12.96 -16.30
CA SER A 216 5.37 12.54 -17.08
C SER A 216 5.65 12.37 -18.59
N LYS A 217 6.75 12.93 -19.11
CA LYS A 217 7.24 12.71 -20.48
C LYS A 217 8.21 11.54 -20.57
N PHE A 218 9.08 11.39 -19.57
CA PHE A 218 10.10 10.34 -19.48
C PHE A 218 9.87 9.47 -18.25
N LEU A 219 9.16 8.38 -18.44
CA LEU A 219 8.69 7.53 -17.34
C LEU A 219 9.83 6.83 -16.59
N LEU A 220 10.95 6.58 -17.29
CA LEU A 220 12.10 5.85 -16.78
C LEU A 220 13.29 6.78 -16.63
N GLY A 221 14.00 6.69 -15.50
CA GLY A 221 15.14 7.52 -15.18
C GLY A 221 16.16 6.79 -14.31
N THR A 222 17.41 7.26 -14.34
CA THR A 222 18.48 6.66 -13.53
C THR A 222 18.41 7.05 -12.06
N GLU A 223 17.74 8.15 -11.75
CA GLU A 223 17.62 8.66 -10.38
C GLU A 223 16.19 8.54 -9.83
N PRO A 224 16.05 8.28 -8.52
CA PRO A 224 14.77 8.37 -7.86
C PRO A 224 14.21 9.79 -7.94
N ARG A 225 12.92 9.90 -8.26
CA ARG A 225 12.20 11.17 -8.25
C ARG A 225 11.57 11.37 -6.88
N PHE A 226 11.72 12.58 -6.34
CA PHE A 226 11.03 13.04 -5.14
C PHE A 226 10.21 14.29 -5.44
N ASP A 227 9.15 14.53 -4.68
CA ASP A 227 8.41 15.79 -4.72
C ASP A 227 9.13 16.89 -3.89
N ARG A 228 8.51 18.08 -3.80
CA ARG A 228 9.04 19.20 -2.99
C ARG A 228 9.04 18.93 -1.48
N LYS A 229 8.35 17.88 -1.03
CA LYS A 229 8.24 17.42 0.36
C LYS A 229 9.02 16.11 0.60
N SER A 230 9.98 15.77 -0.27
CA SER A 230 10.80 14.54 -0.18
C SER A 230 10.03 13.22 -0.29
N LYS A 231 8.76 13.23 -0.76
CA LYS A 231 8.01 11.99 -1.04
C LYS A 231 8.56 11.32 -2.30
N LYS A 232 8.90 10.03 -2.22
CA LYS A 232 9.36 9.26 -3.39
C LYS A 232 8.21 9.10 -4.38
N LEU A 233 8.41 9.56 -5.62
CA LEU A 233 7.43 9.53 -6.71
C LEU A 233 7.68 8.39 -7.71
N SER A 234 8.77 7.66 -7.53
CA SER A 234 9.21 6.61 -8.44
C SER A 234 9.57 5.33 -7.70
N THR A 235 9.29 4.19 -8.33
CA THR A 235 9.67 2.87 -7.84
C THR A 235 10.86 2.34 -8.63
N GLU A 236 11.82 1.73 -7.95
CA GLU A 236 12.96 1.08 -8.60
C GLU A 236 12.52 -0.27 -9.20
N LEU A 237 12.82 -0.48 -10.49
CA LEU A 237 12.48 -1.70 -11.22
C LEU A 237 13.66 -2.68 -11.29
N GLU A 238 14.84 -2.14 -11.60
CA GLU A 238 16.15 -2.79 -11.61
C GLU A 238 17.16 -1.77 -11.10
N LYS A 239 18.37 -2.21 -10.76
CA LYS A 239 19.45 -1.32 -10.32
C LYS A 239 19.63 -0.17 -11.30
N ASP A 240 19.56 1.06 -10.79
CA ASP A 240 19.68 2.31 -11.55
C ASP A 240 18.56 2.54 -12.60
N ILE A 241 17.41 1.88 -12.48
CA ILE A 241 16.23 2.09 -13.33
C ILE A 241 14.99 2.34 -12.47
N HIS A 242 14.54 3.59 -12.45
CA HIS A 242 13.39 4.05 -11.69
C HIS A 242 12.21 4.37 -12.62
N LEU A 243 11.00 3.96 -12.24
CA LEU A 243 9.75 4.23 -12.94
C LEU A 243 8.87 5.21 -12.17
N LEU A 244 8.30 6.20 -12.84
CA LEU A 244 7.32 7.11 -12.24
C LEU A 244 6.01 6.39 -11.90
N THR A 245 5.63 6.31 -10.62
CA THR A 245 4.49 5.48 -10.17
C THR A 245 3.31 6.24 -9.59
N THR A 246 3.50 7.49 -9.15
CA THR A 246 2.46 8.30 -8.48
C THR A 246 1.46 8.98 -9.42
N LEU A 247 1.22 8.38 -10.59
CA LEU A 247 0.26 8.88 -11.57
C LEU A 247 -1.14 8.33 -11.26
N SER A 248 -2.18 9.12 -11.59
CA SER A 248 -3.56 8.65 -11.55
C SER A 248 -3.78 7.48 -12.52
N THR A 249 -4.80 6.64 -12.33
CA THR A 249 -5.09 5.53 -13.24
C THR A 249 -5.32 5.99 -14.68
N ALA A 250 -5.99 7.13 -14.87
CA ALA A 250 -6.20 7.74 -16.19
C ALA A 250 -4.87 8.21 -16.82
N ASP A 251 -4.00 8.82 -16.03
CA ASP A 251 -2.67 9.23 -16.49
C ASP A 251 -1.78 8.04 -16.81
N LYS A 252 -1.83 6.98 -16.00
CA LYS A 252 -1.12 5.72 -16.24
C LYS A 252 -1.53 5.14 -17.60
N LYS A 253 -2.84 5.03 -17.90
CA LYS A 253 -3.31 4.58 -19.22
C LYS A 253 -2.70 5.40 -20.35
N ARG A 254 -2.81 6.74 -20.25
CA ARG A 254 -2.31 7.67 -21.27
C ARG A 254 -0.80 7.55 -21.48
N VAL A 255 0.00 7.55 -20.41
CA VAL A 255 1.45 7.50 -20.54
C VAL A 255 1.94 6.12 -20.96
N LEU A 256 1.25 5.05 -20.56
CA LEU A 256 1.55 3.67 -20.94
C LEU A 256 1.30 3.48 -22.44
N SER A 257 0.13 3.88 -22.97
CA SER A 257 -0.15 3.83 -24.41
C SER A 257 0.88 4.61 -25.22
N ARG A 258 1.21 5.83 -24.80
CA ARG A 258 2.25 6.64 -25.46
C ARG A 258 3.63 5.99 -25.41
N PHE A 259 4.00 5.37 -24.30
CA PHE A 259 5.28 4.66 -24.16
C PHE A 259 5.32 3.41 -25.05
N ALA A 260 4.20 2.69 -25.13
CA ALA A 260 4.08 1.47 -25.92
C ALA A 260 4.18 1.77 -27.43
N GLU A 261 3.49 2.80 -27.93
CA GLU A 261 3.68 3.34 -29.29
C GLU A 261 5.14 3.70 -29.56
N GLN A 262 5.77 4.35 -28.58
CA GLN A 262 7.16 4.78 -28.64
C GLN A 262 8.17 3.64 -28.81
N ILE A 263 7.85 2.41 -28.40
CA ILE A 263 8.71 1.23 -28.53
C ILE A 263 8.20 0.26 -29.62
N ASP A 264 7.25 0.72 -30.45
CA ASP A 264 6.56 -0.06 -31.48
C ASP A 264 5.85 -1.31 -30.93
N LEU A 265 5.19 -1.16 -29.78
CA LEU A 265 4.43 -2.23 -29.12
C LEU A 265 2.97 -1.78 -28.91
N PRO A 266 2.03 -2.08 -29.83
CA PRO A 266 0.63 -1.76 -29.61
C PRO A 266 0.07 -2.66 -28.50
N ILE A 267 -0.55 -2.05 -27.49
CA ILE A 267 -1.10 -2.76 -26.33
C ILE A 267 -2.55 -2.39 -26.08
N THR A 268 -3.31 -3.32 -25.49
CA THR A 268 -4.68 -3.07 -25.04
C THR A 268 -4.73 -3.14 -23.52
N ILE A 269 -5.11 -2.04 -22.88
CA ILE A 269 -5.16 -1.93 -21.42
C ILE A 269 -6.58 -2.21 -20.94
N ASN A 270 -6.76 -3.29 -20.19
CA ASN A 270 -8.03 -3.67 -19.58
C ASN A 270 -7.96 -3.37 -18.09
N TRP A 271 -8.19 -2.10 -17.73
CA TRP A 271 -8.38 -1.69 -16.34
C TRP A 271 -9.77 -1.08 -16.22
N ASN A 272 -10.76 -1.87 -15.80
CA ASN A 272 -12.12 -1.38 -15.57
C ASN A 272 -12.19 -0.54 -14.30
#